data_AF-A0AAN7Z7C5-F1
#
_entry.id   AF-A0AAN7Z7C5-F1
#
_cell.length_a   1.000
_cell.length_b   1.000
_cell.length_c   1.000
_cell.angle_alpha   90.00
_cell.angle_beta   90.00
_cell.angle_gamma   90.00
#
_symmetry.space_group_name_H-M   'P 1'
#
loop_
_entity.id
_entity.type
_entity.pdbx_description
1 polymer ?
#
loop_
_entity_poly.entity_id
_entity_poly.type
_entity_poly.pdbx_seq_one_letter_code
_entity_poly.pdbx_strand_id
1 'polypeptide(L)'
;MTKEKEELDDVTLELELADEDELVPYKIGDAFFHIPLSQAQEMLASSTSRIEEEVSELEDKIGTTKEEMQQLKVELYARFGRSINLET
;
A
#
# COMPACT_ATOMS: atom_id res chain seq x y z
N MET A 1 -4.72 7.47 -2.73
CA MET A 1 -3.61 6.63 -3.23
C MET A 1 -2.69 7.36 -4.19
N THR A 2 -3.17 8.26 -5.06
CA THR A 2 -2.29 9.04 -5.96
C THR A 2 -1.37 10.01 -5.22
N LYS A 3 -1.88 10.74 -4.22
CA LYS A 3 -1.11 11.82 -3.57
C LYS A 3 0.12 11.35 -2.78
N GLU A 4 -0.01 10.30 -1.95
CA GLU A 4 1.13 9.76 -1.19
C GLU A 4 2.20 9.16 -2.10
N LYS A 5 1.78 8.57 -3.23
CA LYS A 5 2.71 8.06 -4.24
C LYS A 5 3.46 9.20 -4.93
N GLU A 6 2.74 10.24 -5.36
CA GLU A 6 3.35 11.45 -5.94
C GLU A 6 4.35 12.09 -4.98
N GLU A 7 4.00 12.24 -3.70
CA GLU A 7 4.91 12.77 -2.67
C GLU A 7 6.16 11.89 -2.49
N LEU A 8 6.02 10.57 -2.59
CA LEU A 8 7.14 9.64 -2.46
C LEU A 8 8.04 9.63 -3.71
N ASP A 9 7.45 9.75 -4.90
CA ASP A 9 8.17 9.89 -6.17
C ASP A 9 8.95 11.21 -6.19
N ASP A 10 8.34 12.32 -5.75
CA ASP A 10 8.97 13.64 -5.65
C ASP A 10 10.17 13.62 -4.68
N VAL A 11 9.99 13.06 -3.48
CA VAL A 11 11.08 12.94 -2.48
C VAL A 11 12.20 12.03 -3.00
N THR A 12 11.86 10.95 -3.70
CA THR A 12 12.87 10.05 -4.28
C THR A 12 13.72 10.80 -5.31
N LEU A 13 13.10 11.58 -6.20
CA LEU A 13 13.80 12.40 -7.18
C LEU A 13 14.68 13.47 -6.52
N GLU A 14 14.19 14.12 -5.46
CA GLU A 14 15.00 15.09 -4.70
C GLU A 14 16.24 14.44 -4.07
N LEU A 15 16.11 13.24 -3.51
CA LEU A 15 17.23 12.49 -2.95
C LEU A 15 18.23 12.01 -4.01
N GLU A 16 17.80 11.74 -5.24
CA GLU A 16 18.70 11.40 -6.35
C GLU A 16 19.56 12.58 -6.81
N LEU A 17 19.11 13.81 -6.58
CA LEU A 17 19.82 15.04 -6.94
C LEU A 17 20.76 15.56 -5.84
N ALA A 18 20.69 14.97 -4.64
CA ALA A 18 21.52 15.35 -3.49
C ALA A 18 22.96 14.83 -3.61
N ASP A 19 23.89 15.50 -2.93
CA ASP A 19 25.30 15.09 -2.93
C ASP A 19 25.49 13.79 -2.12
N GLU A 20 26.32 12.86 -2.62
CA GLU A 20 26.53 11.53 -2.00
C GLU A 20 27.03 11.59 -0.54
N ASP A 21 27.74 12.66 -0.18
CA ASP A 21 28.32 12.88 1.15
C ASP A 21 27.37 13.65 2.10
N GLU A 22 26.15 13.99 1.67
CA GLU A 22 25.19 14.78 2.45
C GLU A 22 24.49 13.94 3.53
N LEU A 23 24.23 14.59 4.68
CA LEU A 23 23.34 14.05 5.70
C LEU A 23 21.94 14.62 5.51
N VAL A 24 20.96 13.74 5.33
CA VAL A 24 19.56 14.15 5.11
C VAL A 24 18.71 13.92 6.35
N PRO A 25 17.74 14.81 6.64
CA PRO A 25 16.83 14.64 7.76
C PRO A 25 15.79 13.56 7.46
N TYR A 26 15.85 12.44 8.18
CA TYR A 26 14.91 11.31 8.07
C TYR A 26 13.99 11.24 9.30
N LYS A 27 12.68 11.12 9.06
CA LYS A 27 11.66 11.12 10.11
C LYS A 27 11.42 9.71 10.66
N ILE A 28 11.54 9.53 11.98
CA ILE A 28 11.18 8.30 12.70
C ILE A 28 10.23 8.67 13.84
N GLY A 29 8.97 8.23 13.74
CA GLY A 29 7.92 8.67 14.67
C GLY A 29 7.72 10.18 14.58
N ASP A 30 7.93 10.87 15.70
CA ASP A 30 7.79 12.34 15.81
C ASP A 30 9.12 13.11 15.79
N ALA A 31 10.24 12.43 15.52
CA ALA A 31 11.58 13.02 15.52
C ALA A 31 12.27 12.90 14.15
N PHE A 32 13.22 13.80 13.89
CA PHE A 32 14.09 13.76 12.72
C PHE A 32 15.53 13.45 13.12
N PHE A 33 16.17 12.58 12.35
CA PHE A 33 17.56 12.19 12.51
C PHE A 33 18.32 12.49 11.22
N HIS A 34 19.51 13.07 11.33
CA HIS A 34 20.38 13.26 10.17
C HIS A 34 21.13 11.95 9.91
N ILE A 35 20.86 11.33 8.76
CA ILE A 35 21.47 10.07 8.35
C ILE A 35 22.14 10.25 6.97
N PRO A 36 23.14 9.43 6.64
CA PRO A 36 23.75 9.45 5.30
C PRO A 36 22.70 9.26 4.20
N LEU A 37 22.86 9.99 3.09
CA LEU A 37 21.96 9.91 1.93
C LEU A 37 21.71 8.46 1.47
N SER A 38 22.78 7.67 1.34
CA SER A 38 22.70 6.26 0.94
C SER A 38 21.84 5.43 1.88
N GLN A 39 21.92 5.68 3.19
CA GLN A 39 21.09 5.00 4.18
C GLN A 39 19.63 5.44 4.07
N ALA A 40 19.37 6.74 3.84
CA ALA A 40 18.01 7.23 3.66
C ALA A 40 17.34 6.62 2.41
N GLN A 41 18.07 6.53 1.30
CA GLN A 41 17.59 5.90 0.06
C GLN A 41 17.27 4.42 0.26
N GLU A 42 18.14 3.65 0.94
CA GLU A 42 17.88 2.24 1.24
C GLU A 42 16.63 2.05 2.12
N MET A 43 16.51 2.85 3.18
CA MET A 43 15.37 2.79 4.09
C MET A 43 14.05 3.20 3.42
N LEU A 44 14.09 4.21 2.53
CA LEU A 44 12.94 4.64 1.74
C LEU A 44 12.51 3.52 0.78
N ALA A 45 13.45 2.96 0.00
CA ALA A 45 13.17 1.88 -0.95
C ALA A 45 12.58 0.65 -0.27
N SER A 46 13.14 0.23 0.87
CA SER A 46 12.61 -0.89 1.66
C SER A 46 11.20 -0.60 2.18
N SER A 47 10.95 0.62 2.64
CA SER A 47 9.62 1.02 3.14
C SER A 47 8.57 1.03 2.04
N THR A 48 8.91 1.58 0.86
CA THR A 48 8.04 1.59 -0.31
C THR A 48 7.69 0.19 -0.77
N SER A 49 8.70 -0.69 -0.92
CA SER A 49 8.48 -2.07 -1.33
C SER A 49 7.57 -2.83 -0.35
N ARG A 50 7.72 -2.61 0.96
CA ARG A 50 6.83 -3.21 1.96
C ARG A 50 5.40 -2.72 1.84
N ILE A 51 5.21 -1.43 1.62
CA ILE A 51 3.87 -0.84 1.44
C ILE A 51 3.21 -1.41 0.17
N GLU A 52 3.96 -1.55 -0.93
CA GLU A 52 3.46 -2.15 -2.17
C GLU A 52 3.04 -3.61 -1.97
N GLU A 53 3.82 -4.40 -1.23
CA GLU A 53 3.48 -5.77 -0.85
C GLU A 53 2.20 -5.82 0.00
N GLU A 54 2.09 -4.97 1.03
CA GLU A 54 0.89 -4.87 1.87
C GLU A 54 -0.36 -4.48 1.06
N VAL A 55 -0.23 -3.56 0.10
CA VAL A 55 -1.32 -3.20 -0.82
C VAL A 55 -1.73 -4.39 -1.67
N SER A 56 -0.78 -5.10 -2.28
CA SER A 56 -1.06 -6.29 -3.09
C SER A 56 -1.79 -7.36 -2.28
N GLU A 57 -1.35 -7.65 -1.05
CA GLU A 57 -2.03 -8.60 -0.18
C GLU A 57 -3.47 -8.18 0.16
N LEU A 58 -3.70 -6.89 0.38
CA LEU A 58 -5.03 -6.36 0.66
C LEU A 58 -5.95 -6.47 -0.55
N GLU A 59 -5.44 -6.20 -1.75
CA GLU A 59 -6.18 -6.38 -3.00
C GLU A 59 -6.56 -7.85 -3.23
N ASP A 60 -5.64 -8.78 -2.98
CA ASP A 60 -5.91 -10.22 -3.05
C ASP A 60 -7.00 -10.64 -2.05
N LYS A 61 -6.90 -10.21 -0.78
CA LYS A 61 -7.90 -10.48 0.26
C LYS A 61 -9.28 -9.93 -0.13
N ILE A 62 -9.35 -8.74 -0.73
CA ILE A 62 -10.58 -8.17 -1.27
C ILE A 62 -11.13 -9.04 -2.40
N GLY A 63 -10.27 -9.50 -3.30
CA GLY A 63 -10.62 -10.42 -4.39
C GLY A 63 -11.27 -11.70 -3.86
N THR A 64 -10.57 -12.41 -2.97
CA THR A 64 -11.08 -13.64 -2.35
C THR A 64 -12.40 -13.41 -1.62
N THR A 65 -12.52 -12.34 -0.83
CA THR A 65 -13.76 -12.02 -0.10
C THR A 65 -14.93 -11.81 -1.06
N LYS A 66 -14.70 -11.13 -2.20
CA LYS A 66 -15.75 -10.92 -3.23
C LYS A 66 -16.16 -12.24 -3.87
N GLU A 67 -15.22 -13.13 -4.16
CA GLU A 67 -15.51 -14.45 -4.71
C GLU A 67 -16.34 -15.29 -3.73
N GLU A 68 -15.97 -15.32 -2.45
CA GLU A 68 -16.72 -16.01 -1.40
C GLU A 68 -18.14 -15.45 -1.27
N MET A 69 -18.32 -14.12 -1.30
CA MET A 69 -19.63 -13.49 -1.30
C MET A 69 -20.47 -13.91 -2.52
N GLN A 70 -19.86 -13.96 -3.71
CA GLN A 70 -20.54 -14.39 -4.94
C GLN A 70 -21.01 -15.84 -4.84
N GLN A 71 -20.15 -16.74 -4.35
CA GLN A 71 -20.47 -18.15 -4.15
C GLN A 71 -21.61 -18.32 -3.14
N LEU A 72 -21.53 -17.63 -2.00
CA LEU A 72 -22.56 -17.66 -0.97
C LEU A 72 -23.91 -17.16 -1.50
N LYS A 73 -23.91 -16.10 -2.32
CA LYS A 73 -25.13 -15.60 -2.98
C LYS A 73 -25.77 -16.67 -3.87
N VAL A 74 -24.96 -17.40 -4.65
CA VAL A 74 -25.45 -18.52 -5.48
C VAL A 74 -26.05 -19.63 -4.62
N GLU A 75 -25.38 -20.03 -3.54
CA GLU A 75 -25.88 -21.07 -2.63
C GLU A 75 -27.20 -20.67 -1.96
N LEU A 76 -27.32 -19.43 -1.51
CA LEU A 76 -28.53 -18.91 -0.89
C LEU A 76 -29.70 -18.86 -1.88
N TYR A 77 -29.47 -18.40 -3.11
CA TYR A 77 -30.52 -18.44 -4.15
C TYR A 77 -30.90 -19.86 -4.56
N ALA A 78 -29.95 -20.81 -4.61
CA ALA A 78 -30.25 -22.21 -4.88
C ALA A 78 -31.15 -22.83 -3.79
N ARG A 79 -30.95 -22.43 -2.52
CA ARG A 79 -31.69 -22.95 -1.36
C ARG A 79 -33.05 -22.27 -1.13
N PHE A 80 -33.10 -20.95 -1.27
CA PHE A 80 -34.27 -20.14 -0.90
C PHE A 80 -35.03 -19.60 -2.12
N GLY A 81 -34.46 -19.65 -3.32
CA GLY A 81 -35.10 -19.23 -4.56
C GLY A 81 -35.61 -17.79 -4.49
N ARG A 82 -36.88 -17.59 -4.86
CA ARG A 82 -37.54 -16.26 -4.91
C ARG A 82 -38.00 -15.75 -3.54
N SER A 83 -37.77 -16.49 -2.46
CA SER A 83 -38.18 -16.06 -1.10
C SER A 83 -37.25 -15.02 -0.47
N ILE A 84 -36.10 -14.74 -1.11
CA ILE A 84 -35.12 -13.74 -0.66
C ILE A 84 -34.68 -12.83 -1.82
N ASN A 85 -34.15 -11.65 -1.51
CA ASN A 85 -33.49 -10.76 -2.46
C ASN A 85 -32.16 -10.24 -1.88
N LEU A 86 -31.06 -10.48 -2.59
CA LEU A 86 -29.68 -10.16 -2.20
C LEU A 86 -29.00 -9.23 -3.23
N GLU A 87 -29.75 -8.63 -4.15
CA GLU A 87 -29.25 -7.60 -5.07
C GLU A 87 -29.32 -6.22 -4.37
N THR A 88 -28.17 -5.58 -4.14
CA THR A 88 -28.03 -4.18 -3.73
C THR A 88 -26.69 -3.63 -4.22
#